data_AF-A0A6I6A2H9-F1
#
_entry.id   AF-A0A6I6A2H9-F1
#
_cell.length_a   1.000
_cell.length_b   1.000
_cell.length_c   1.000
_cell.angle_alpha   90.00
_cell.angle_beta   90.00
_cell.angle_gamma   90.00
#
_symmetry.space_group_name_H-M   'P 1'
#
loop_
_entity.id
_entity.type
_entity.pdbx_description
1 polymer ?
#
loop_
_entity_poly.entity_id
_entity_poly.type
_entity_poly.pdbx_seq_one_letter_code
_entity_poly.pdbx_strand_id
1 'polypeptide(L)'
;MTGSGSPEVVRPLGGQFAPTVGPDATFWGVGADGGPTGDWTSWRESAPTVEDRWQCVEFQWSAPDNRVAVWFDGVPQPDLTVTTTQHGGAPVDFVLPTADTVKVGWQLYQGGPTPDHFDVWMDDITLDEERVGCR
;
A
#
# COMPACT_ATOMS: atom_id res chain seq x y z
N MET A 1 -3.09 -4.64 -7.03
CA MET A 1 -3.10 -4.39 -8.48
C MET A 1 -2.33 -5.51 -9.16
N THR A 2 -2.93 -6.13 -10.17
CA THR A 2 -2.28 -7.14 -11.01
C THR A 2 -2.60 -6.84 -12.47
N GLY A 3 -1.81 -7.43 -13.38
CA GLY A 3 -2.05 -7.33 -14.81
C GLY A 3 -0.88 -7.90 -15.60
N SER A 4 -0.69 -7.40 -16.83
CA SER A 4 0.36 -7.89 -17.73
C SER A 4 1.67 -7.07 -17.62
N GLY A 5 2.77 -7.57 -18.18
CA GLY A 5 4.05 -6.86 -18.25
C GLY A 5 4.92 -6.92 -16.99
N SER A 6 4.38 -7.38 -15.85
CA SER A 6 5.13 -7.65 -14.62
C SER A 6 4.50 -8.83 -13.88
N PRO A 7 5.29 -9.73 -13.26
CA PRO A 7 4.77 -10.79 -12.39
C PRO A 7 4.35 -10.25 -11.00
N GLU A 8 4.65 -8.99 -10.69
CA GLU A 8 4.40 -8.45 -9.36
C GLU A 8 2.91 -8.25 -9.06
N VAL A 9 2.53 -8.63 -7.84
CA VAL A 9 1.29 -8.20 -7.21
C VAL A 9 1.59 -6.92 -6.45
N VAL A 10 1.34 -5.78 -7.09
CA VAL A 10 1.59 -4.47 -6.46
C VAL A 10 0.47 -4.14 -5.49
N ARG A 11 0.82 -3.74 -4.27
CA ARG A 11 -0.07 -3.16 -3.25
C ARG A 11 0.15 -1.65 -3.20
N PRO A 12 -0.68 -0.84 -3.89
CA PRO A 12 -0.53 0.61 -3.86
C PRO A 12 -0.69 1.18 -2.45
N LEU A 13 -1.41 0.47 -1.60
CA LEU A 13 -1.53 0.73 -0.17
C LEU A 13 -1.83 -0.60 0.53
N GLY A 14 -1.15 -0.84 1.66
CA GLY A 14 -1.37 -2.00 2.53
C GLY A 14 -0.83 -1.74 3.93
N GLY A 15 -1.29 -2.54 4.90
CA GLY A 15 -0.80 -2.49 6.27
C GLY A 15 0.44 -3.35 6.46
N GLN A 16 1.38 -2.87 7.26
CA GLN A 16 2.54 -3.63 7.74
C GLN A 16 2.58 -3.63 9.26
N PHE A 17 2.68 -4.83 9.84
CA PHE A 17 3.06 -5.01 11.23
C PHE A 17 4.59 -4.94 11.38
N ALA A 18 5.09 -4.08 12.26
CA ALA A 18 6.50 -3.77 12.46
C ALA A 18 6.93 -3.97 13.94
N PRO A 19 7.04 -5.23 14.41
CA PRO A 19 7.30 -5.54 15.81
C PRO A 19 8.65 -5.04 16.34
N THR A 20 9.59 -4.74 15.44
CA THR A 20 10.89 -4.13 15.78
C THR A 20 10.76 -2.69 16.28
N VAL A 21 9.68 -2.00 15.93
CA VAL A 21 9.36 -0.64 16.41
C VAL A 21 8.58 -0.71 17.72
N GLY A 22 7.64 -1.64 17.84
CA GLY A 22 6.86 -1.86 19.06
C GLY A 22 5.83 -2.98 18.92
N PRO A 23 5.24 -3.44 20.03
CA PRO A 23 4.34 -4.61 20.04
C PRO A 23 3.06 -4.42 19.23
N ASP A 24 2.58 -3.18 19.09
CA ASP A 24 1.34 -2.84 18.36
C ASP A 24 1.62 -1.95 17.14
N ALA A 25 2.90 -1.87 16.72
CA ALA A 25 3.32 -0.94 15.68
C ALA A 25 2.84 -1.42 14.30
N THR A 26 1.80 -0.75 13.80
CA THR A 26 1.19 -1.00 12.51
C THR A 26 1.19 0.27 11.68
N PHE A 27 1.66 0.15 10.43
CA PHE A 27 1.90 1.27 9.54
C PHE A 27 1.32 1.00 8.16
N TRP A 28 0.89 2.06 7.48
CA TRP A 28 0.62 2.01 6.07
C TRP A 28 1.93 1.93 5.27
N GLY A 29 1.86 1.31 4.10
CA GLY A 29 2.94 1.35 3.13
C GLY A 29 2.51 0.90 1.74
N VAL A 30 3.38 1.18 0.77
CA VAL A 30 3.26 0.67 -0.61
C VAL A 30 4.14 -0.56 -0.73
N GLY A 31 3.76 -1.57 -1.48
CA GLY A 31 4.54 -2.80 -1.57
C GLY A 31 4.31 -3.59 -2.84
N ALA A 32 5.02 -4.70 -2.95
CA ALA A 32 4.82 -5.70 -4.00
C ALA A 32 5.13 -7.11 -3.46
N ASP A 33 4.52 -8.12 -4.08
CA ASP A 33 4.84 -9.53 -3.83
C ASP A 33 5.09 -10.28 -5.14
N GLY A 34 5.82 -11.39 -5.03
CA GLY A 34 5.93 -12.45 -6.04
C GLY A 34 6.83 -12.14 -7.23
N GLY A 35 7.46 -10.95 -7.28
CA GLY A 35 8.34 -10.56 -8.38
C GLY A 35 9.77 -10.25 -7.97
N PRO A 36 10.55 -9.67 -8.90
CA PRO A 36 12.00 -9.52 -8.73
C PRO A 36 12.40 -8.53 -7.64
N THR A 37 11.54 -7.58 -7.26
CA THR A 37 11.81 -6.68 -6.12
C THR A 37 11.68 -7.38 -4.75
N GLY A 38 11.19 -8.62 -4.73
CA GLY A 38 10.93 -9.40 -3.52
C GLY A 38 9.57 -9.10 -2.89
N ASP A 39 9.25 -9.79 -1.81
CA ASP A 39 8.04 -9.54 -1.03
C ASP A 39 8.34 -8.45 0.01
N TRP A 40 7.77 -7.26 -0.16
CA TRP A 40 8.07 -6.11 0.69
C TRP A 40 6.92 -5.11 0.79
N THR A 41 7.02 -4.24 1.80
CA THR A 41 6.18 -3.06 2.00
C THR A 41 7.07 -1.89 2.46
N SER A 42 7.12 -0.76 1.75
CA SER A 42 7.73 0.52 2.18
C SER A 42 6.78 1.20 3.13
N TRP A 43 6.78 0.73 4.35
CA TRP A 43 6.14 1.42 5.46
C TRP A 43 7.10 2.46 6.05
N ARG A 44 6.55 3.44 6.76
CA ARG A 44 7.30 4.46 7.50
C ARG A 44 6.68 4.67 8.87
N GLU A 45 7.49 4.97 9.87
CA GLU A 45 6.99 5.33 11.22
C GLU A 45 6.10 6.59 11.20
N SER A 46 6.28 7.46 10.20
CA SER A 46 5.45 8.65 9.93
C SER A 46 4.03 8.32 9.43
N ALA A 47 3.75 7.06 9.10
CA ALA A 47 2.51 6.61 8.48
C ALA A 47 1.77 5.56 9.33
N PRO A 48 1.46 5.83 10.61
CA PRO A 48 0.73 4.87 11.44
C PRO A 48 -0.68 4.62 10.89
N THR A 49 -1.15 3.38 11.00
CA THR A 49 -2.58 3.10 10.81
C THR A 49 -3.37 3.67 11.99
N VAL A 50 -4.66 3.93 11.78
CA VAL A 50 -5.57 4.35 12.86
C VAL A 50 -6.73 3.38 12.95
N GLU A 51 -7.17 3.11 14.17
CA GLU A 51 -8.34 2.29 14.48
C GLU A 51 -9.46 3.15 15.07
N ASP A 52 -10.67 2.58 15.16
CA ASP A 52 -11.87 3.22 15.73
C ASP A 52 -12.27 4.57 15.13
N ARG A 53 -11.81 4.86 13.90
CA ARG A 53 -12.25 6.01 13.10
C ARG A 53 -12.15 5.74 11.61
N TRP A 54 -12.97 6.43 10.84
CA TRP A 54 -12.76 6.53 9.40
C TRP A 54 -11.48 7.34 9.12
N GLN A 55 -10.65 6.80 8.24
CA GLN A 55 -9.50 7.46 7.65
C GLN A 55 -9.69 7.45 6.14
N CYS A 56 -9.62 8.63 5.52
CA CYS A 56 -9.63 8.69 4.07
C CYS A 56 -8.24 8.37 3.57
N VAL A 57 -8.11 7.32 2.76
CA VAL A 57 -6.86 6.94 2.12
C VAL A 57 -7.03 7.02 0.60
N GLU A 58 -6.08 7.65 -0.06
CA GLU A 58 -6.07 7.81 -1.51
C GLU A 58 -4.69 7.42 -2.03
N PHE A 59 -4.64 6.67 -3.13
CA PHE A 59 -3.40 6.43 -3.87
C PHE A 59 -3.58 6.82 -5.33
N GLN A 60 -2.49 7.22 -5.96
CA GLN A 60 -2.43 7.45 -7.39
C GLN A 60 -1.47 6.45 -8.01
N TRP A 61 -1.95 5.74 -9.02
CA TRP A 61 -1.16 4.88 -9.88
C TRP A 61 -0.82 5.63 -11.17
N SER A 62 0.45 6.06 -11.34
CA SER A 62 0.92 6.67 -12.57
C SER A 62 1.75 5.67 -13.36
N ALA A 63 1.14 5.03 -14.37
CA ALA A 63 1.86 4.16 -15.29
C ALA A 63 2.92 4.90 -16.12
N PRO A 64 2.67 6.12 -16.66
CA PRO A 64 3.69 6.86 -17.41
C PRO A 64 4.93 7.22 -16.59
N ASP A 65 4.76 7.50 -15.29
CA ASP A 65 5.86 7.86 -14.39
C ASP A 65 6.42 6.65 -13.63
N ASN A 66 5.83 5.47 -13.77
CA ASN A 66 6.09 4.29 -12.95
C ASN A 66 6.13 4.63 -11.45
N ARG A 67 5.07 5.30 -10.96
CA ARG A 67 4.99 5.87 -9.62
C ARG A 67 3.69 5.49 -8.90
N VAL A 68 3.80 5.22 -7.60
CA VAL A 68 2.65 5.23 -6.68
C VAL A 68 2.84 6.34 -5.66
N ALA A 69 1.87 7.26 -5.58
CA ALA A 69 1.82 8.31 -4.58
C ALA A 69 0.61 8.09 -3.65
N VAL A 70 0.71 8.54 -2.40
CA VAL A 70 -0.28 8.26 -1.34
C VAL A 70 -0.68 9.55 -0.62
N TRP A 71 -1.94 9.64 -0.21
CA TRP A 71 -2.49 10.69 0.64
C TRP A 71 -3.32 10.08 1.77
N PHE A 72 -3.24 10.69 2.95
CA PHE A 72 -4.09 10.38 4.09
C PHE A 72 -4.84 11.63 4.52
N ASP A 73 -6.16 11.55 4.65
CA ASP A 73 -7.03 12.68 4.97
C ASP A 73 -6.73 13.91 4.06
N GLY A 74 -6.44 13.65 2.79
CA GLY A 74 -6.09 14.63 1.76
C GLY A 74 -4.64 15.15 1.79
N VAL A 75 -3.84 14.77 2.79
CA VAL A 75 -2.46 15.22 2.98
C VAL A 75 -1.47 14.29 2.27
N PRO A 76 -0.57 14.79 1.42
CA PRO A 76 0.40 13.97 0.69
C PRO A 76 1.42 13.30 1.64
N GLN A 77 1.78 12.06 1.31
CA GLN A 77 2.79 11.25 2.01
C GLN A 77 3.99 10.99 1.08
N PRO A 78 4.90 11.96 0.90
CA PRO A 78 5.99 11.87 -0.08
C PRO A 78 7.03 10.80 0.28
N ASP A 79 7.17 10.45 1.54
CA ASP A 79 8.08 9.41 2.06
C ASP A 79 7.56 7.97 1.87
N LEU A 80 6.27 7.82 1.57
CA LEU A 80 5.63 6.58 1.11
C LEU A 80 5.55 6.47 -0.41
N THR A 81 5.90 7.54 -1.13
CA THR A 81 5.86 7.51 -2.60
C THR A 81 6.95 6.58 -3.12
N VAL A 82 6.58 5.67 -4.01
CA VAL A 82 7.52 4.73 -4.65
C VAL A 82 7.66 5.01 -6.14
N THR A 83 8.88 4.85 -6.65
CA THR A 83 9.26 5.01 -8.06
C THR A 83 10.13 3.83 -8.50
N THR A 84 10.50 3.78 -9.77
CA THR A 84 11.37 2.74 -10.37
C THR A 84 12.58 2.38 -9.51
N THR A 85 13.26 3.38 -8.93
CA THR A 85 14.52 3.19 -8.20
C THR A 85 14.41 3.55 -6.71
N GLN A 86 13.22 3.95 -6.25
CA GLN A 86 12.96 4.28 -4.85
C GLN A 86 11.68 3.56 -4.43
N HIS A 87 11.82 2.29 -4.06
CA HIS A 87 10.66 1.46 -3.69
C HIS A 87 10.92 0.66 -2.42
N GLY A 88 12.16 0.29 -2.13
CA GLY A 88 12.49 -0.60 -1.02
C GLY A 88 12.94 -1.93 -1.58
N GLY A 89 12.67 -3.03 -0.86
CA GLY A 89 12.91 -4.38 -1.39
C GLY A 89 14.33 -4.65 -1.88
N ALA A 90 14.44 -5.45 -2.94
CA ALA A 90 15.68 -5.81 -3.60
C ALA A 90 16.20 -4.69 -4.51
N PRO A 91 17.53 -4.57 -4.72
CA PRO A 91 18.15 -3.52 -5.54
C PRO A 91 18.01 -3.81 -7.05
N VAL A 92 16.77 -3.88 -7.53
CA VAL A 92 16.36 -4.00 -8.94
C VAL A 92 15.29 -2.96 -9.24
N ASP A 93 15.02 -2.71 -10.51
CA ASP A 93 13.96 -1.77 -10.89
C ASP A 93 12.58 -2.32 -10.52
N PHE A 94 11.80 -1.51 -9.80
CA PHE A 94 10.37 -1.74 -9.62
C PHE A 94 9.63 -1.35 -10.89
N VAL A 95 8.72 -2.20 -11.37
CA VAL A 95 7.96 -1.95 -12.59
C VAL A 95 6.48 -2.26 -12.34
N LEU A 96 5.65 -1.24 -12.50
CA LEU A 96 4.20 -1.36 -12.45
C LEU A 96 3.71 -2.26 -13.59
N PRO A 97 2.85 -3.26 -13.32
CA PRO A 97 2.15 -3.96 -14.38
C PRO A 97 1.26 -2.99 -15.17
N THR A 98 0.91 -3.37 -16.40
CA THR A 98 -0.28 -2.83 -17.06
C THR A 98 -1.49 -3.42 -16.33
N ALA A 99 -1.93 -2.71 -15.29
CA ALA A 99 -2.94 -3.20 -14.37
C ALA A 99 -4.31 -3.32 -15.04
N ASP A 100 -4.94 -4.49 -14.90
CA ASP A 100 -6.31 -4.78 -15.34
C ASP A 100 -7.22 -5.18 -14.17
N THR A 101 -6.64 -5.36 -12.98
CA THR A 101 -7.33 -5.87 -11.81
C THR A 101 -6.98 -5.04 -10.57
N VAL A 102 -8.01 -4.47 -9.94
CA VAL A 102 -7.94 -3.85 -8.61
C VAL A 102 -8.49 -4.85 -7.59
N LYS A 103 -7.76 -5.02 -6.47
CA LYS A 103 -8.19 -5.85 -5.35
C LYS A 103 -8.27 -4.97 -4.12
N VAL A 104 -9.39 -5.03 -3.43
CA VAL A 104 -9.65 -4.29 -2.19
C VAL A 104 -10.15 -5.31 -1.17
N GLY A 105 -9.58 -5.28 0.03
CA GLY A 105 -9.92 -6.24 1.07
C GLY A 105 -8.85 -6.37 2.14
N TRP A 106 -8.89 -7.47 2.86
CA TRP A 106 -7.98 -7.78 3.96
C TRP A 106 -7.20 -9.06 3.69
N GLN A 107 -5.94 -9.06 4.10
CA GLN A 107 -5.07 -10.24 4.04
C GLN A 107 -4.16 -10.26 5.28
N LEU A 108 -4.17 -11.38 6.00
CA LEU A 108 -3.30 -11.59 7.15
C LEU A 108 -2.32 -12.73 6.86
N TYR A 109 -1.03 -12.47 7.11
CA TYR A 109 0.04 -13.46 6.94
C TYR A 109 0.46 -14.11 8.25
N GLN A 110 0.27 -13.41 9.37
CA GLN A 110 0.70 -13.83 10.69
C GLN A 110 -0.21 -14.95 11.20
N GLY A 111 0.38 -16.07 11.60
CA GLY A 111 -0.33 -17.13 12.31
C GLY A 111 -0.47 -16.79 13.81
N GLY A 112 -1.65 -17.06 14.38
CA GLY A 112 -1.94 -16.80 15.79
C GLY A 112 -1.78 -15.33 16.21
N PRO A 113 -2.36 -14.37 15.45
CA PRO A 113 -2.26 -12.95 15.81
C PRO A 113 -2.95 -12.68 17.16
N THR A 114 -2.58 -11.57 17.78
CA THR A 114 -3.35 -10.95 18.88
C THR A 114 -3.67 -9.52 18.44
N PRO A 115 -4.95 -9.13 18.33
CA PRO A 115 -6.15 -9.96 18.53
C PRO A 115 -6.27 -11.12 17.51
N ASP A 116 -7.05 -12.15 17.84
CA ASP A 116 -7.30 -13.31 16.97
C ASP A 116 -8.40 -13.07 15.93
N HIS A 117 -9.08 -11.92 16.02
CA HIS A 117 -10.13 -11.46 15.13
C HIS A 117 -9.93 -10.00 14.74
N PHE A 118 -10.36 -9.66 13.52
CA PHE A 118 -10.25 -8.32 12.96
C PHE A 118 -11.53 -7.99 12.20
N ASP A 119 -12.04 -6.78 12.41
CA ASP A 119 -13.09 -6.18 11.60
C ASP A 119 -12.48 -5.06 10.75
N VAL A 120 -12.84 -5.03 9.46
CA VAL A 120 -12.41 -3.96 8.55
C VAL A 120 -13.64 -3.40 7.86
N TRP A 121 -13.85 -2.10 8.03
CA TRP A 121 -14.92 -1.36 7.39
C TRP A 121 -14.34 -0.56 6.23
N MET A 122 -15.03 -0.61 5.08
CA MET A 122 -14.65 0.11 3.87
C MET A 122 -15.90 0.74 3.28
N ASP A 123 -15.81 2.02 2.92
CA ASP A 123 -16.91 2.77 2.31
C ASP A 123 -16.35 3.72 1.24
N ASP A 124 -17.23 4.24 0.37
CA ASP A 124 -16.94 5.25 -0.66
C ASP A 124 -15.79 4.90 -1.63
N ILE A 125 -15.63 3.60 -1.93
CA ILE A 125 -14.59 3.13 -2.87
C ILE A 125 -14.86 3.72 -4.26
N THR A 126 -13.95 4.61 -4.68
CA THR A 126 -14.03 5.34 -5.94
C THR A 126 -12.74 5.16 -6.75
N LEU A 127 -12.86 4.97 -8.06
CA LEU A 127 -11.75 4.93 -9.01
C LEU A 127 -11.98 6.00 -10.07
N ASP A 128 -10.96 6.83 -10.30
CA ASP A 128 -11.01 7.93 -11.26
C ASP A 128 -9.64 8.08 -11.94
N GLU A 129 -9.61 8.76 -13.08
CA GLU A 129 -8.38 9.14 -13.77
C GLU A 129 -7.73 10.39 -13.12
N GLU A 130 -8.49 11.13 -12.31
CA GLU A 130 -8.02 12.29 -11.55
C GLU A 130 -8.04 12.05 -10.02
N ARG A 131 -7.43 12.96 -9.26
CA ARG A 131 -7.48 12.98 -7.78
C ARG A 131 -8.94 13.09 -7.32
N VAL A 132 -9.42 12.11 -6.54
CA VAL A 132 -10.76 12.11 -5.93
C VAL A 132 -10.77 13.04 -4.71
N GLY A 133 -9.75 12.91 -3.85
CA GLY A 133 -9.65 13.64 -2.58
C GLY A 133 -10.58 13.11 -1.47
N CYS A 134 -10.53 13.78 -0.32
CA CYS A 134 -11.17 13.37 0.94
C CYS A 134 -12.19 14.42 1.41
N ARG A 135 -13.28 14.62 0.67
CA ARG A 135 -14.31 15.63 0.98
C ARG A 135 -15.55 15.03 1.61
#